data_AF-A0A0X3VR60-F1
#
_entry.id   AF-A0A0X3VR60-F1
#
_cell.length_a   1.000
_cell.length_b   1.000
_cell.length_c   1.000
_cell.angle_alpha   90.00
_cell.angle_beta   90.00
_cell.angle_gamma   90.00
#
_symmetry.space_group_name_H-M   'P 1'
#
loop_
_entity.id
_entity.type
_entity.pdbx_description
1 polymer ?
#
loop_
_entity_poly.entity_id
_entity_poly.type
_entity_poly.pdbx_seq_one_letter_code
_entity_poly.pdbx_strand_id
1 'polypeptide(L)'
;MTRKSAAAAVHGMSDETWKRHANPWSVWTRFAAIPAFELAVWSRQWLGWWCLAALLAVVVWLWLNVHLFKPVEPTSWAARGIYGEQLHVDGKVPAEHKTTLNWLIASGLAGFALIA
;
A
#
# COMPACT_ATOMS: atom_id res chain seq x y z
N MET A 1 16.19 3.78 -22.61
CA MET A 1 15.05 4.64 -22.22
C MET A 1 13.90 3.75 -21.78
N THR A 2 13.83 3.42 -20.49
CA THR A 2 12.83 2.52 -19.94
C THR A 2 11.50 3.27 -19.86
N ARG A 3 10.50 2.84 -20.64
CA ARG A 3 9.14 3.41 -20.56
C ARG A 3 8.64 3.18 -19.14
N LYS A 4 8.46 4.25 -18.36
CA LYS A 4 7.67 4.19 -17.12
C LYS A 4 6.31 3.62 -17.51
N SER A 5 5.92 2.50 -16.89
CA SER A 5 4.61 1.90 -17.13
C SER A 5 3.52 2.92 -16.82
N ALA A 6 2.39 2.89 -17.54
CA ALA A 6 1.29 3.83 -17.32
C ALA A 6 0.80 3.84 -15.86
N ALA A 7 0.95 2.71 -15.14
CA ALA A 7 0.69 2.61 -13.71
C ALA A 7 1.64 3.50 -12.86
N ALA A 8 2.93 3.57 -13.18
CA ALA A 8 3.88 4.44 -12.50
C ALA A 8 3.60 5.93 -12.75
N ALA A 9 3.05 6.26 -13.92
CA ALA A 9 2.67 7.62 -14.28
C ALA A 9 1.40 8.11 -13.54
N VAL A 10 0.46 7.21 -13.24
CA VAL A 10 -0.77 7.55 -12.50
C VAL A 10 -0.53 7.69 -10.99
N HIS A 11 0.49 7.04 -10.43
CA HIS A 11 0.75 7.02 -8.98
C HIS A 11 1.83 8.01 -8.48
N GLY A 12 2.51 8.75 -9.36
CA GLY A 12 3.46 9.79 -8.92
C GLY A 12 4.60 9.31 -8.02
N MET A 13 4.89 8.00 -7.97
CA MET A 13 5.92 7.46 -7.11
C MET A 13 7.30 7.70 -7.72
N SER A 14 7.98 8.73 -7.23
CA SER A 14 9.41 8.90 -7.43
C SER A 14 10.19 7.81 -6.66
N ASP A 15 11.47 7.63 -7.00
CA ASP A 15 12.34 6.73 -6.23
C ASP A 15 12.38 7.13 -4.74
N GLU A 16 12.35 8.43 -4.44
CA GLU A 16 12.28 8.91 -3.07
C GLU A 16 10.96 8.55 -2.39
N THR A 17 9.83 8.64 -3.11
CA THR A 17 8.51 8.24 -2.60
C THR A 17 8.50 6.76 -2.23
N TRP A 18 9.08 5.89 -3.07
CA TRP A 18 9.25 4.46 -2.77
C TRP A 18 10.09 4.23 -1.51
N LYS A 19 11.19 4.98 -1.34
CA LYS A 19 12.02 4.90 -0.14
C LYS A 19 11.26 5.30 1.13
N ARG A 20 10.40 6.32 1.05
CA ARG A 20 9.56 6.75 2.20
C ARG A 20 8.45 5.75 2.48
N HIS A 21 7.85 5.20 1.43
CA HIS A 21 6.86 4.14 1.51
C HIS A 21 7.39 2.86 2.18
N ALA A 22 8.67 2.55 1.96
CA ALA A 22 9.36 1.42 2.56
C ALA A 22 9.72 1.60 4.05
N ASN A 23 9.49 2.79 4.62
CA ASN A 23 9.78 3.04 6.03
C ASN A 23 8.93 2.12 6.92
N PRO A 24 9.51 1.39 7.90
CA PRO A 24 8.74 0.50 8.77
C PRO A 24 7.58 1.20 9.50
N TRP A 25 7.76 2.45 9.91
CA TRP A 25 6.67 3.24 10.50
C TRP A 25 5.56 3.55 9.50
N SER A 26 5.91 3.86 8.24
CA SER A 26 4.92 3.99 7.17
C SER A 26 4.12 2.71 7.02
N VAL A 27 4.79 1.56 6.93
CA VAL A 27 4.15 0.25 6.77
C VAL A 27 3.19 -0.05 7.93
N TRP A 28 3.66 0.03 9.17
CA TRP A 28 2.84 -0.34 10.33
C TRP A 28 1.65 0.59 10.54
N THR A 29 1.81 1.88 10.28
CA THR A 29 0.71 2.83 10.43
C THR A 29 -0.29 2.79 9.26
N ARG A 30 0.08 2.24 8.10
CA ARG A 30 -0.87 1.83 7.05
C ARG A 30 -1.62 0.56 7.44
N PHE A 31 -0.95 -0.43 8.03
CA PHE A 31 -1.64 -1.59 8.60
C PHE A 31 -2.64 -1.19 9.69
N ALA A 32 -2.28 -0.27 10.57
CA ALA A 32 -3.19 0.28 11.58
C ALA A 32 -4.38 1.05 10.98
N ALA A 33 -4.26 1.54 9.73
CA ALA A 33 -5.36 2.21 9.05
C ALA A 33 -6.48 1.24 8.65
N ILE A 34 -6.21 -0.07 8.55
CA ILE A 34 -7.23 -1.10 8.23
C ILE A 34 -8.28 -1.18 9.35
N PRO A 35 -7.94 -1.50 10.62
CA PRO A 35 -8.93 -1.51 11.70
C PRO A 35 -9.48 -0.10 11.96
N ALA A 36 -8.72 0.97 11.72
CA ALA A 36 -9.25 2.34 11.82
C ALA A 36 -10.34 2.61 10.79
N PHE A 37 -10.22 2.11 9.56
CA PHE A 37 -11.24 2.22 8.53
C PHE A 37 -12.49 1.44 8.91
N GLU A 38 -12.34 0.20 9.37
CA GLU A 38 -13.46 -0.64 9.85
C GLU A 38 -14.22 0.05 11.00
N LEU A 39 -13.49 0.58 11.98
CA LEU A 39 -14.08 1.36 13.07
C LEU A 39 -14.78 2.63 12.58
N ALA A 40 -14.20 3.33 11.61
CA ALA A 40 -14.82 4.51 11.02
C ALA A 40 -16.14 4.16 10.32
N VAL A 41 -16.20 3.06 9.56
CA VAL A 41 -17.46 2.57 8.96
C VAL A 41 -18.48 2.18 10.03
N TRP A 42 -18.08 1.37 11.02
CA TRP A 42 -18.97 0.92 12.09
C TRP A 42 -19.50 2.09 12.91
N SER A 43 -18.69 3.14 13.12
CA SER A 43 -19.08 4.32 13.90
C SER A 43 -20.33 5.03 13.37
N ARG A 44 -20.78 4.73 12.14
CA ARG A 44 -22.08 5.17 11.59
C ARG A 44 -23.26 4.87 12.51
N GLN A 45 -23.19 3.80 13.32
CA GLN A 45 -24.26 3.43 14.25
C GLN A 45 -24.37 4.41 15.45
N TRP A 46 -23.26 5.01 15.87
CA TRP A 46 -23.23 5.93 17.02
C TRP A 46 -23.20 7.40 16.59
N LEU A 47 -22.47 7.71 15.52
CA LEU A 47 -22.16 9.07 15.09
C LEU A 47 -23.01 9.56 13.91
N GLY A 48 -23.83 8.68 13.30
CA GLY A 48 -24.56 9.03 12.09
C GLY A 48 -23.59 9.41 10.95
N TRP A 49 -23.93 10.43 10.17
CA TRP A 49 -23.12 10.87 9.03
C TRP A 49 -21.75 11.46 9.41
N TRP A 50 -21.51 11.78 10.68
CA TRP A 50 -20.18 12.19 11.14
C TRP A 50 -19.12 11.09 10.97
N CYS A 51 -19.51 9.83 10.78
CA CYS A 51 -18.58 8.76 10.39
C CYS A 51 -17.82 9.09 9.08
N LEU A 52 -18.40 9.90 8.19
CA LEU A 52 -17.72 10.35 6.96
C LEU A 52 -16.49 11.20 7.27
N ALA A 53 -16.50 11.98 8.36
CA ALA A 53 -15.32 12.73 8.79
C ALA A 53 -14.21 11.80 9.28
N ALA A 54 -14.57 10.73 10.02
CA ALA A 54 -13.62 9.69 10.43
C ALA A 54 -13.04 8.94 9.22
N LEU A 55 -13.87 8.61 8.23
CA LEU A 55 -13.41 7.99 6.98
C LEU A 55 -12.48 8.92 6.21
N LEU A 56 -12.82 10.20 6.10
CA LEU A 56 -11.97 11.20 5.47
C LEU A 56 -10.61 11.30 6.18
N ALA A 57 -10.59 11.26 7.51
CA ALA A 57 -9.35 11.27 8.27
C ALA A 57 -8.45 10.07 7.94
N VAL A 58 -9.03 8.87 7.79
CA VAL A 58 -8.28 7.66 7.37
C VAL A 58 -7.73 7.83 5.95
N VAL A 59 -8.53 8.33 5.01
CA VAL A 59 -8.08 8.57 3.62
C VAL A 59 -6.95 9.60 3.57
N VAL A 60 -7.11 10.72 4.29
CA VAL A 60 -6.07 11.76 4.40
C VAL A 60 -4.81 11.19 5.05
N TRP A 61 -4.94 10.37 6.10
CA TRP A 61 -3.81 9.70 6.71
C TRP A 61 -3.06 8.81 5.72
N LEU A 62 -3.75 7.94 4.97
CA LEU A 62 -3.13 7.06 3.99
C LEU A 62 -2.39 7.85 2.90
N TRP A 63 -2.94 8.98 2.46
CA TRP A 63 -2.27 9.87 1.51
C TRP A 63 -1.03 10.56 2.12
N LEU A 64 -1.13 11.09 3.33
CA LEU A 64 0.00 11.73 4.03
C LEU A 64 1.11 10.73 4.35
N ASN A 65 0.73 9.49 4.69
CA ASN A 65 1.62 8.45 5.17
C ASN A 65 2.81 8.22 4.22
N VAL A 66 2.58 8.15 2.91
CA VAL A 66 3.65 7.88 1.94
C VAL A 66 4.63 9.05 1.75
N HIS A 67 4.31 10.22 2.30
CA HIS A 67 5.11 11.45 2.18
C HIS A 67 5.82 11.85 3.50
N LEU A 68 5.22 11.54 4.66
CA LEU A 68 5.68 12.06 5.96
C LEU A 68 6.96 11.40 6.51
N PHE A 69 7.20 10.13 6.19
CA PHE A 69 8.33 9.39 6.77
C PHE A 69 9.64 9.65 6.01
N LYS A 70 10.77 9.42 6.69
CA LYS A 70 12.10 9.51 6.07
C LYS A 70 12.34 8.35 5.10
N PRO A 71 13.05 8.59 3.99
CA PRO A 71 13.46 7.52 3.07
C PRO A 71 14.38 6.52 3.78
N VAL A 72 14.23 5.23 3.46
CA VAL A 72 15.05 4.16 4.05
C VAL A 72 15.58 3.19 2.99
N GLU A 73 16.66 2.50 3.35
CA GLU A 73 17.21 1.37 2.59
C GLU A 73 16.55 0.05 3.04
N PRO A 74 16.55 -1.01 2.19
CA PRO A 74 15.81 -2.25 2.43
C PRO A 74 16.48 -3.20 3.44
N THR A 75 16.66 -2.75 4.67
CA THR A 75 17.30 -3.52 5.75
C THR A 75 16.33 -4.42 6.50
N SER A 76 15.07 -3.99 6.66
CA SER A 76 14.01 -4.78 7.29
C SER A 76 13.23 -5.62 6.28
N TRP A 77 12.58 -6.69 6.75
CA TRP A 77 11.72 -7.53 5.90
C TRP A 77 10.58 -6.71 5.27
N ALA A 78 9.98 -5.79 6.02
CA ALA A 78 8.89 -4.93 5.55
C ALA A 78 9.37 -4.00 4.43
N ALA A 79 10.53 -3.38 4.62
CA ALA A 79 11.14 -2.54 3.58
C ALA A 79 11.47 -3.36 2.33
N ARG A 80 12.07 -4.56 2.49
CA ARG A 80 12.35 -5.45 1.34
C ARG A 80 11.09 -5.84 0.56
N GLY A 81 9.98 -6.07 1.25
CA GLY A 81 8.68 -6.32 0.62
C GLY A 81 8.26 -5.17 -0.30
N ILE A 82 8.29 -3.94 0.22
CA ILE A 82 7.94 -2.73 -0.55
C ILE A 82 8.88 -2.50 -1.75
N TYR A 83 10.19 -2.71 -1.59
CA TYR A 83 11.11 -2.66 -2.72
C TYR A 83 10.86 -3.77 -3.75
N GLY A 84 10.39 -4.95 -3.31
CA GLY A 84 9.92 -6.02 -4.19
C GLY A 84 8.69 -5.60 -5.02
N GLU A 85 7.74 -4.87 -4.41
CA GLU A 85 6.62 -4.27 -5.11
C GLU A 85 7.10 -3.25 -6.18
N GLN A 86 8.08 -2.41 -5.83
CA GLN A 86 8.69 -1.48 -6.79
C GLN A 86 9.29 -2.25 -7.99
N LEU A 87 10.06 -3.31 -7.74
CA LEU A 87 10.61 -4.16 -8.81
C LEU A 87 9.50 -4.79 -9.66
N HIS A 88 8.36 -5.16 -9.08
CA HIS A 88 7.22 -5.70 -9.82
C HIS A 88 6.60 -4.67 -10.76
N VAL A 89 6.31 -3.48 -10.25
CA VAL A 89 5.75 -2.36 -11.04
C VAL A 89 6.70 -1.93 -12.17
N ASP A 90 8.01 -1.98 -11.91
CA ASP A 90 9.05 -1.68 -12.89
C ASP A 90 9.29 -2.81 -13.91
N GLY A 91 8.66 -3.97 -13.75
CA GLY A 91 8.88 -5.14 -14.60
C GLY A 91 10.26 -5.78 -14.43
N LYS A 92 10.94 -5.53 -13.31
CA LYS A 92 12.31 -5.98 -12.99
C LYS A 92 12.35 -7.18 -12.03
N VAL A 93 11.21 -7.83 -11.77
CA VAL A 93 11.17 -9.02 -10.90
C VAL A 93 11.94 -10.18 -11.56
N PRO A 94 12.89 -10.79 -10.83
CA PRO A 94 13.62 -11.98 -11.29
C PRO A 94 12.67 -13.12 -11.70
N ALA A 95 13.07 -13.90 -12.70
CA ALA A 95 12.22 -14.95 -13.26
C ALA A 95 11.80 -15.99 -12.20
N GLU A 96 12.70 -16.32 -11.28
CA GLU A 96 12.43 -17.26 -10.18
C GLU A 96 11.29 -16.83 -9.25
N HIS A 97 10.97 -15.54 -9.17
CA HIS A 97 9.95 -15.01 -8.27
C HIS A 97 8.59 -14.77 -8.95
N LYS A 98 8.53 -14.79 -10.28
CA LYS A 98 7.29 -14.50 -11.03
C LYS A 98 6.18 -15.49 -10.73
N THR A 99 6.50 -16.78 -10.68
CA THR A 99 5.51 -17.83 -10.40
C THR A 99 4.89 -17.65 -9.02
N THR A 100 5.71 -17.45 -7.99
CA THR A 100 5.25 -17.21 -6.62
C THR A 100 4.37 -15.97 -6.53
N LEU A 101 4.77 -14.89 -7.20
CA LEU A 101 3.99 -13.65 -7.22
C LEU A 101 2.63 -13.82 -7.90
N ASN A 102 2.58 -14.55 -9.03
CA ASN A 102 1.33 -14.82 -9.73
C ASN A 102 0.37 -15.64 -8.86
N TRP A 103 0.88 -16.64 -8.13
CA TRP A 103 0.07 -17.42 -7.19
C TRP A 103 -0.47 -16.56 -6.03
N LEU A 104 0.36 -15.65 -5.51
CA LEU A 104 -0.06 -14.72 -4.45
C LEU A 104 -1.17 -13.78 -4.94
N ILE A 105 -1.05 -13.24 -6.15
CA ILE A 105 -2.09 -12.38 -6.74
C ILE A 105 -3.37 -13.18 -7.00
N ALA A 106 -3.25 -14.38 -7.59
CA ALA A 106 -4.39 -15.23 -7.88
C ALA A 106 -5.16 -15.65 -6.62
N SER A 107 -4.46 -16.01 -5.54
CA SER A 107 -5.09 -16.35 -4.27
C SER A 107 -5.77 -15.14 -3.62
N GLY A 108 -5.15 -13.96 -3.69
CA GLY A 108 -5.75 -12.70 -3.21
C GLY A 108 -7.04 -12.35 -3.95
N LEU A 109 -7.04 -12.46 -5.29
CA LEU A 109 -8.24 -12.22 -6.11
C LEU A 109 -9.34 -13.24 -5.82
N ALA A 110 -8.99 -14.53 -5.68
CA ALA A 110 -9.94 -15.56 -5.32
C ALA A 110 -10.56 -15.31 -3.93
N GLY A 111 -9.73 -14.92 -2.95
CA GLY A 111 -10.19 -14.56 -1.60
C GLY A 111 -11.17 -13.39 -1.62
N PHE A 112 -10.86 -12.33 -2.37
CA PHE A 112 -11.77 -11.20 -2.55
C PHE A 112 -13.10 -11.62 -3.18
N ALA A 113 -13.07 -12.41 -4.27
CA ALA A 113 -14.26 -12.90 -4.96
C ALA A 113 -15.15 -13.81 -4.10
N LEU A 114 -14.60 -14.46 -3.06
CA LEU A 114 -15.37 -15.28 -2.13
C LEU A 114 -16.02 -14.47 -1.00
N ILE A 115 -15.55 -13.26 -0.73
CA ILE A 115 -16.03 -12.39 0.35
C ILE A 115 -16.96 -11.27 -0.18
N ALA A 116 -16.79 -10.86 -1.43
CA ALA A 116 -17.62 -9.86 -2.11
C ALA A 116 -18.95 -10.45 -2.61
#